data_AF-A0AAD5SXG9-F1
#
_entry.id   AF-A0AAD5SXG9-F1
#
_cell.length_a   1.000
_cell.length_b   1.000
_cell.length_c   1.000
_cell.angle_alpha   90.00
_cell.angle_beta   90.00
_cell.angle_gamma   90.00
#
_symmetry.space_group_name_H-M   'P 1'
#
loop_
_entity.id
_entity.type
_entity.pdbx_description
1 polymer ?
#
loop_
_entity_poly.entity_id
_entity_poly.type
_entity_poly.pdbx_seq_one_letter_code
_entity_poly.pdbx_strand_id
1 'polypeptide(L)'
;MTLFARAHYIIHRLLLESSSNELLSTIQVDIESRKGSLEAISANLENILYPWLKPTFSSILQMQQSLIKNSTGIVIPCGDRHFYVTTHLILSLRRIFKINLPVEVYYAGDRDLSQAKINSLSRLLNVRVINLHNSFPLETRRGESWSYKPFTLLASNFSKILFMDSDIAFFRPPLEILESQRFQKNKLLFYRDRKLWVDNGGGGTNGAFLLHEMNPHMSNYAYSGAYAQSVFDGIRGTTDEMESGFFAVDKSDTGVFFSLLFAAKLNSKEEREQFYKASYGDKESFWFATEALRVPYAFNPSYGGSIGIKGASSGENGYTQVCEGHLLHSNEQNQPFWMHGGSVLGSWYMTVTPENLDFAEFNWMAFHYKWELQDQIWKDGMNCIEQKTSRTAEIADEEMALIEEYRDLFRELKVVQ
;
A
#
# COMPACT_ATOMS: atom_id res chain seq x y z
N MET A 1 -10.18 -3.08 20.82
CA MET A 1 -10.47 -3.27 19.38
C MET A 1 -9.78 -4.50 18.81
N THR A 2 -8.45 -4.64 18.89
CA THR A 2 -7.70 -5.81 18.35
C THR A 2 -8.25 -7.17 18.78
N LEU A 3 -8.58 -7.34 20.06
CA LEU A 3 -9.16 -8.60 20.57
C LEU A 3 -10.50 -8.95 19.90
N PHE A 4 -11.35 -7.94 19.65
CA PHE A 4 -12.63 -8.14 18.97
C PHE A 4 -12.41 -8.52 17.51
N ALA A 5 -11.49 -7.85 16.81
CA ALA A 5 -11.16 -8.17 15.42
C ALA A 5 -10.58 -9.60 15.29
N ARG A 6 -9.70 -10.01 16.22
CA ARG A 6 -9.20 -11.39 16.30
C ARG A 6 -10.31 -12.40 16.56
N ALA A 7 -11.15 -12.15 17.56
CA ALA A 7 -12.24 -13.04 17.92
C ALA A 7 -13.19 -13.21 16.73
N HIS A 8 -13.51 -12.12 16.04
CA HIS A 8 -14.37 -12.14 14.87
C HIS A 8 -13.77 -12.93 13.71
N TYR A 9 -12.49 -12.71 13.39
CA TYR A 9 -11.77 -13.50 12.38
C TYR A 9 -11.80 -15.00 12.70
N ILE A 10 -11.52 -15.38 13.94
CA ILE A 10 -11.54 -16.78 14.37
C ILE A 10 -12.94 -17.37 14.23
N ILE A 11 -13.97 -16.68 14.74
CA ILE A 11 -15.36 -17.14 14.66
C ILE A 11 -15.80 -17.30 13.20
N HIS A 12 -15.47 -16.33 12.34
CA HIS A 12 -15.81 -16.37 10.93
C HIS A 12 -15.17 -17.56 10.22
N ARG A 13 -13.91 -17.86 10.51
CA ARG A 13 -13.24 -19.06 9.99
C ARG A 13 -13.90 -20.36 10.48
N LEU A 14 -14.23 -20.44 11.77
CA LEU A 14 -14.92 -21.61 12.34
C LEU A 14 -16.29 -21.86 11.67
N LEU A 15 -17.01 -20.80 11.32
CA LEU A 15 -18.31 -20.89 10.64
C LEU A 15 -18.19 -21.23 9.14
N LEU A 16 -17.12 -20.79 8.47
CA LEU A 16 -16.88 -21.03 7.04
C LEU A 16 -16.28 -22.41 6.75
N GLU A 17 -15.29 -22.83 7.55
CA GLU A 17 -14.42 -23.97 7.25
C GLU A 17 -14.92 -25.26 7.94
N SER A 18 -16.23 -25.50 7.93
CA SER A 18 -16.99 -26.47 8.75
C SER A 18 -16.54 -27.95 8.72
N SER A 19 -15.37 -28.30 8.15
CA SER A 19 -14.91 -29.69 8.09
C SER A 19 -13.41 -29.89 7.82
N SER A 20 -12.55 -28.86 7.84
CA SER A 20 -11.12 -29.10 7.53
C SER A 20 -10.19 -27.99 7.99
N ASN A 21 -9.66 -28.07 9.22
CA ASN A 21 -8.39 -27.43 9.56
C ASN A 21 -7.82 -27.83 10.93
N GLU A 22 -6.48 -27.74 11.05
CA GLU A 22 -5.71 -27.87 12.30
C GLU A 22 -6.31 -27.05 13.46
N LEU A 23 -6.93 -25.90 13.17
CA LEU A 23 -7.54 -25.01 14.16
C LEU A 23 -8.62 -25.72 15.01
N LEU A 24 -9.48 -26.53 14.37
CA LEU A 24 -10.52 -27.30 15.06
C LEU A 24 -9.92 -28.42 15.92
N SER A 25 -8.81 -29.01 15.47
CA SER A 25 -8.09 -30.04 16.23
C SER A 25 -7.47 -29.47 17.52
N THR A 26 -7.08 -28.19 17.53
CA THR A 26 -6.54 -27.50 18.70
C THR A 26 -7.62 -27.05 19.68
N ILE A 27 -8.77 -26.61 19.17
CA ILE A 27 -9.79 -25.95 20.01
C ILE A 27 -10.74 -26.97 20.68
N GLN A 28 -10.85 -28.22 20.18
CA GLN A 28 -11.72 -29.27 20.75
C GLN A 28 -13.16 -28.81 21.04
N VAL A 29 -13.70 -27.90 20.22
CA VAL A 29 -15.06 -27.37 20.38
C VAL A 29 -15.98 -28.01 19.36
N ASP A 30 -17.13 -28.50 19.83
CA ASP A 30 -18.26 -28.87 18.97
C ASP A 30 -18.88 -27.60 18.38
N ILE A 31 -18.56 -27.33 17.12
CA ILE A 31 -19.03 -26.14 16.40
C ILE A 31 -20.50 -26.25 16.05
N GLU A 32 -21.00 -27.43 15.71
CA GLU A 32 -22.39 -27.62 15.27
C GLU A 32 -23.37 -27.28 16.41
N SER A 33 -23.12 -27.76 17.63
CA SER A 33 -23.99 -27.42 18.78
C SER A 33 -23.92 -25.95 19.19
N ARG A 34 -22.88 -25.22 18.78
CA ARG A 34 -22.66 -23.81 19.13
C ARG A 34 -22.87 -22.84 17.98
N LYS A 35 -23.22 -23.34 16.79
CA LYS A 35 -23.28 -22.57 15.54
C LYS A 35 -24.13 -21.31 15.67
N GLY A 36 -25.36 -21.43 16.17
CA GLY A 36 -26.26 -20.28 16.34
C GLY A 36 -25.70 -19.20 17.29
N SER A 37 -25.03 -19.61 18.37
CA SER A 37 -24.37 -18.67 19.29
C SER A 37 -23.17 -17.98 18.63
N LEU A 38 -22.37 -18.72 17.86
CA LEU A 38 -21.23 -18.17 17.12
C LEU A 38 -21.68 -17.19 16.04
N GLU A 39 -22.75 -17.51 15.30
CA GLU A 39 -23.38 -16.61 14.32
C GLU A 39 -23.88 -15.32 14.97
N ALA A 40 -24.54 -15.41 16.14
CA ALA A 40 -25.01 -14.25 16.89
C ALA A 40 -23.85 -13.37 17.39
N ILE A 41 -22.77 -13.98 17.91
CA ILE A 41 -21.56 -13.24 18.32
C ILE A 41 -20.89 -12.59 17.12
N SER A 42 -20.76 -13.31 15.99
CA SER A 42 -20.18 -12.77 14.76
C SER A 42 -20.95 -11.55 14.27
N ALA A 43 -22.29 -11.64 14.19
CA ALA A 43 -23.13 -10.53 13.78
C ALA A 43 -23.02 -9.31 14.72
N ASN A 44 -22.87 -9.54 16.03
CA ASN A 44 -22.63 -8.44 16.98
C ASN A 44 -21.27 -7.79 16.76
N LEU A 45 -20.20 -8.59 16.60
CA LEU A 45 -18.86 -8.09 16.32
C LEU A 45 -18.80 -7.34 14.98
N GLU A 46 -19.50 -7.81 13.95
CA GLU A 46 -19.67 -7.10 12.67
C GLU A 46 -20.23 -5.69 12.87
N ASN A 47 -21.33 -5.56 13.63
CA ASN A 47 -21.95 -4.26 13.87
C ASN A 47 -21.05 -3.32 14.70
N ILE A 48 -20.26 -3.86 15.63
CA ILE A 48 -19.35 -3.07 16.47
C ILE A 48 -18.11 -2.62 15.68
N LEU A 49 -17.48 -3.54 14.96
CA LEU A 49 -16.21 -3.30 14.28
C LEU A 49 -16.41 -2.60 12.94
N TYR A 50 -17.43 -2.99 12.18
CA TYR A 50 -17.61 -2.58 10.79
C TYR A 50 -19.04 -2.05 10.56
N PRO A 51 -19.47 -1.01 11.29
CA PRO A 51 -20.83 -0.47 11.15
C PRO A 51 -21.13 0.05 9.74
N TRP A 52 -20.09 0.37 8.98
CA TRP A 52 -20.14 0.87 7.61
C TRP A 52 -20.32 -0.20 6.53
N LEU A 53 -20.37 -1.48 6.91
CA LEU A 53 -20.60 -2.59 5.97
C LEU A 53 -22.00 -2.50 5.34
N LYS A 54 -22.98 -2.04 6.14
CA LYS A 54 -24.35 -1.76 5.71
C LYS A 54 -24.46 -0.35 5.13
N PRO A 55 -25.35 -0.12 4.14
CA PRO A 55 -26.36 -1.04 3.62
C PRO A 55 -25.87 -1.96 2.49
N THR A 56 -24.67 -1.76 1.97
CA THR A 56 -24.17 -2.42 0.76
C THR A 56 -24.03 -3.94 0.92
N PHE A 57 -23.47 -4.35 2.05
CA PHE A 57 -23.30 -5.76 2.39
C PHE A 57 -24.10 -6.09 3.65
N SER A 58 -24.81 -7.22 3.63
CA SER A 58 -25.60 -7.70 4.76
C SER A 58 -24.72 -8.32 5.86
N SER A 59 -23.58 -8.89 5.46
CA SER A 59 -22.58 -9.51 6.34
C SER A 59 -21.22 -9.61 5.64
N ILE A 60 -20.15 -9.83 6.41
CA ILE A 60 -18.82 -10.08 5.85
C ILE A 60 -18.81 -11.34 4.98
N LEU A 61 -19.57 -12.37 5.39
CA LEU A 61 -19.70 -13.59 4.62
C LEU A 61 -20.23 -13.32 3.20
N GLN A 62 -21.30 -12.54 3.09
CA GLN A 62 -21.87 -12.16 1.80
C GLN A 62 -20.86 -11.35 0.97
N MET A 63 -20.14 -10.44 1.61
CA MET A 63 -19.10 -9.64 0.96
C MET A 63 -17.96 -10.52 0.42
N GLN A 64 -17.45 -11.46 1.22
CA GLN A 64 -16.40 -12.39 0.80
C GLN A 64 -16.87 -13.34 -0.31
N GLN A 65 -18.12 -13.78 -0.27
CA GLN A 65 -18.73 -14.62 -1.32
C GLN A 65 -18.95 -13.87 -2.64
N SER A 66 -18.98 -12.53 -2.63
CA SER A 66 -19.12 -11.70 -3.83
C SER A 66 -17.83 -11.58 -4.66
N LEU A 67 -16.69 -12.04 -4.13
CA LEU A 67 -15.42 -12.04 -4.84
C LEU A 67 -15.46 -12.92 -6.10
N ILE A 68 -14.91 -12.41 -7.20
CA ILE A 68 -14.79 -13.14 -8.46
C ILE A 68 -13.62 -14.11 -8.31
N LYS A 69 -13.92 -15.41 -8.26
CA LYS A 69 -12.91 -16.48 -8.11
C LYS A 69 -11.84 -16.40 -9.21
N ASN A 70 -10.58 -16.54 -8.81
CA ASN A 70 -9.40 -16.54 -9.69
C ASN A 70 -9.20 -15.29 -10.56
N SER A 71 -9.90 -14.20 -10.26
CA SER A 71 -9.69 -12.91 -10.92
C SER A 71 -8.44 -12.21 -10.41
N THR A 72 -7.79 -11.47 -11.31
CA THR A 72 -6.70 -10.54 -10.99
C THR A 72 -7.02 -9.20 -11.62
N GLY A 73 -6.89 -8.12 -10.87
CA GLY A 73 -7.09 -6.77 -11.39
C GLY A 73 -6.22 -5.74 -10.67
N ILE A 74 -6.26 -4.52 -11.18
CA ILE A 74 -5.49 -3.38 -10.68
C ILE A 74 -6.47 -2.41 -10.03
N VAL A 75 -6.13 -1.90 -8.85
CA VAL A 75 -6.95 -0.92 -8.10
C VAL A 75 -6.13 0.34 -7.90
N ILE A 76 -6.68 1.48 -8.33
CA ILE A 76 -6.01 2.79 -8.28
C ILE A 76 -6.96 3.83 -7.65
N PRO A 77 -6.66 4.42 -6.48
CA PRO A 77 -7.37 5.60 -5.99
C PRO A 77 -6.98 6.83 -6.83
N CYS A 78 -7.96 7.63 -7.23
CA CYS A 78 -7.75 8.80 -8.08
C CYS A 78 -8.67 9.96 -7.66
N GLY A 79 -8.06 11.04 -7.19
CA GLY A 79 -8.71 12.34 -7.06
C GLY A 79 -8.40 13.27 -8.22
N ASP A 80 -9.04 14.44 -8.26
CA ASP A 80 -9.06 15.34 -9.42
C ASP A 80 -7.66 15.82 -9.81
N ARG A 81 -6.81 16.07 -8.82
CA ARG A 81 -5.40 16.44 -9.01
C ARG A 81 -4.60 15.30 -9.65
N HIS A 82 -4.89 14.05 -9.30
CA HIS A 82 -4.15 12.87 -9.74
C HIS A 82 -4.53 12.39 -11.14
N PHE A 83 -5.59 12.93 -11.75
CA PHE A 83 -6.13 12.45 -13.01
C PHE A 83 -5.08 12.22 -14.12
N TYR A 84 -4.15 13.14 -14.31
CA TYR A 84 -3.14 13.02 -15.37
C TYR A 84 -2.11 11.94 -15.06
N VAL A 85 -1.63 11.85 -13.82
CA VAL A 85 -0.70 10.79 -13.40
C VAL A 85 -1.38 9.42 -13.39
N THR A 86 -2.64 9.31 -12.98
CA THR A 86 -3.45 8.08 -13.10
C THR A 86 -3.59 7.65 -14.56
N THR A 87 -3.90 8.61 -15.46
CA THR A 87 -4.04 8.32 -16.89
C THR A 87 -2.72 7.84 -17.47
N HIS A 88 -1.61 8.50 -17.12
CA HIS A 88 -0.26 8.10 -17.52
C HIS A 88 0.10 6.69 -17.04
N LEU A 89 -0.16 6.37 -15.77
CA LEU A 89 0.05 5.04 -15.21
C LEU A 89 -0.75 3.97 -15.96
N ILE A 90 -2.03 4.22 -16.25
CA ILE A 90 -2.85 3.26 -17.02
C ILE A 90 -2.28 3.09 -18.43
N LEU A 91 -1.92 4.18 -19.10
CA LEU A 91 -1.37 4.11 -20.45
C LEU A 91 -0.01 3.40 -20.48
N SER A 92 0.85 3.59 -19.49
CA SER A 92 2.14 2.91 -19.44
C SER A 92 1.99 1.40 -19.23
N LEU A 93 1.06 0.97 -18.35
CA LEU A 93 0.69 -0.44 -18.20
C LEU A 93 0.25 -1.04 -19.54
N ARG A 94 -0.57 -0.33 -20.33
CA ARG A 94 -1.10 -0.80 -21.61
C ARG A 94 -0.07 -0.79 -22.73
N ARG A 95 0.72 0.29 -22.83
CA ARG A 95 1.58 0.57 -23.99
C ARG A 95 3.00 0.07 -23.80
N ILE A 96 3.56 0.20 -22.61
CA ILE A 96 4.94 -0.21 -22.33
C ILE A 96 4.95 -1.68 -21.92
N PHE A 97 4.25 -2.03 -20.84
CA PHE A 97 4.26 -3.39 -20.29
C PHE A 97 3.26 -4.35 -20.96
N LYS A 98 2.43 -3.87 -21.89
CA LYS A 98 1.41 -4.67 -22.61
C LYS A 98 0.45 -5.44 -21.67
N ILE A 99 0.16 -4.88 -20.51
CA ILE A 99 -0.73 -5.47 -19.50
C ILE A 99 -2.17 -5.07 -19.80
N ASN A 100 -3.04 -6.06 -20.03
CA ASN A 100 -4.47 -5.87 -20.32
C ASN A 100 -5.41 -6.21 -19.16
N LEU A 101 -4.88 -6.41 -17.94
CA LEU A 101 -5.68 -6.66 -16.75
C LEU A 101 -6.75 -5.56 -16.53
N PRO A 102 -7.93 -5.92 -16.02
CA PRO A 102 -8.95 -4.93 -15.70
C PRO A 102 -8.44 -3.98 -14.60
N VAL A 103 -8.71 -2.69 -14.78
CA VAL A 103 -8.36 -1.62 -13.85
C VAL A 103 -9.64 -1.04 -13.26
N GLU A 104 -9.71 -0.94 -11.94
CA GLU A 104 -10.72 -0.18 -11.22
C GLU A 104 -10.09 1.09 -10.66
N VAL A 105 -10.57 2.24 -11.14
CA VAL A 105 -10.18 3.56 -10.62
C VAL A 105 -11.25 4.03 -9.65
N TYR A 106 -10.87 4.27 -8.39
CA TYR A 106 -11.80 4.68 -7.34
C TYR A 106 -11.69 6.16 -7.02
N TYR A 107 -12.83 6.82 -6.89
CA TYR A 107 -12.95 8.22 -6.44
C TYR A 107 -14.04 8.34 -5.36
N ALA A 108 -14.00 9.38 -4.54
CA ALA A 108 -14.91 9.62 -3.42
C ALA A 108 -15.85 10.80 -3.67
N GLY A 109 -16.82 10.60 -4.57
CA GLY A 109 -17.88 11.59 -4.87
C GLY A 109 -17.48 12.71 -5.83
N ASP A 110 -18.47 13.51 -6.23
CA ASP A 110 -18.33 14.46 -7.35
C ASP A 110 -17.35 15.61 -7.07
N ARG A 111 -17.02 15.86 -5.80
CA ARG A 111 -15.99 16.83 -5.39
C ARG A 111 -14.58 16.28 -5.47
N ASP A 112 -14.43 14.96 -5.50
CA ASP A 112 -13.14 14.28 -5.56
C ASP A 112 -12.67 14.07 -7.00
N LEU A 113 -13.57 13.79 -7.95
CA LEU A 113 -13.23 13.68 -9.38
C LEU A 113 -14.38 14.19 -10.26
N SER A 114 -14.08 15.14 -11.16
CA SER A 114 -15.09 15.72 -12.04
C SER A 114 -15.65 14.73 -13.08
N GLN A 115 -16.91 14.94 -13.50
CA GLN A 115 -17.58 14.08 -14.48
C GLN A 115 -16.84 13.98 -15.83
N ALA A 116 -16.21 15.08 -16.28
CA ALA A 116 -15.42 15.08 -17.51
C ALA A 116 -14.22 14.12 -17.42
N LYS A 117 -13.52 14.12 -16.28
CA LYS A 117 -12.39 13.24 -16.01
C LYS A 117 -12.82 11.78 -15.82
N ILE A 118 -13.95 11.53 -15.14
CA ILE A 118 -14.58 10.21 -15.06
C ILE A 118 -14.85 9.65 -16.45
N ASN A 119 -15.47 10.44 -17.33
CA ASN A 119 -15.77 10.04 -18.70
C ASN A 119 -14.50 9.75 -19.50
N SER A 120 -13.43 10.53 -19.30
CA SER A 120 -12.14 10.32 -19.96
C SER A 120 -11.48 9.01 -19.54
N LEU A 121 -11.35 8.77 -18.23
CA LEU A 121 -10.77 7.52 -17.70
C LEU A 121 -11.58 6.29 -18.13
N SER A 122 -12.92 6.40 -18.16
CA SER A 122 -13.80 5.29 -18.56
C SER A 122 -13.68 4.89 -20.03
N ARG A 123 -13.07 5.72 -20.89
CA ARG A 123 -12.80 5.38 -22.30
C ARG A 123 -11.51 4.57 -22.47
N LEU A 124 -10.65 4.50 -21.45
CA LEU A 124 -9.43 3.72 -21.49
C LEU A 124 -9.76 2.21 -21.49
N LEU A 125 -8.91 1.43 -22.17
CA LEU A 125 -9.14 0.00 -22.36
C LEU A 125 -9.17 -0.75 -21.02
N ASN A 126 -10.26 -1.50 -20.79
CA ASN A 126 -10.51 -2.31 -19.60
C ASN A 126 -10.45 -1.51 -18.28
N VAL A 127 -10.94 -0.26 -18.29
CA VAL A 127 -10.97 0.61 -17.11
C VAL A 127 -12.42 0.85 -16.67
N ARG A 128 -12.68 0.66 -15.38
CA ARG A 128 -13.94 1.07 -14.73
C ARG A 128 -13.65 2.14 -13.70
N VAL A 129 -14.40 3.23 -13.74
CA VAL A 129 -14.31 4.31 -12.75
C VAL A 129 -15.47 4.17 -11.77
N ILE A 130 -15.17 4.03 -10.48
CA ILE A 130 -16.13 3.60 -9.46
C ILE A 130 -16.18 4.65 -8.33
N ASN A 131 -17.38 5.13 -8.03
CA ASN A 131 -17.61 5.99 -6.88
C ASN A 131 -17.62 5.15 -5.59
N LEU A 132 -16.62 5.34 -4.75
CA LEU A 132 -16.44 4.62 -3.50
C LEU A 132 -17.58 4.86 -2.50
N HIS A 133 -18.27 6.00 -2.60
CA HIS A 133 -19.46 6.28 -1.78
C HIS A 133 -20.61 5.32 -2.02
N ASN A 134 -20.65 4.65 -3.17
CA ASN A 134 -21.67 3.64 -3.45
C ASN A 134 -21.38 2.33 -2.72
N SER A 135 -20.11 2.05 -2.39
CA SER A 135 -19.70 0.83 -1.70
C SER A 135 -19.81 0.96 -0.18
N PHE A 136 -19.39 2.10 0.41
CA PHE A 136 -19.43 2.31 1.86
C PHE A 136 -19.93 3.72 2.20
N PRO A 137 -21.22 4.02 1.97
CA PRO A 137 -21.75 5.38 2.04
C PRO A 137 -21.66 6.01 3.43
N LEU A 138 -21.77 5.22 4.50
CA LEU A 138 -21.73 5.72 5.87
C LEU A 138 -20.33 6.20 6.29
N GLU A 139 -19.29 5.56 5.75
CA GLU A 139 -17.91 5.84 6.14
C GLU A 139 -17.23 6.78 5.17
N THR A 140 -17.28 6.46 3.88
CA THR A 140 -16.46 7.16 2.89
C THR A 140 -16.91 8.60 2.68
N ARG A 141 -18.17 8.96 2.96
CA ARG A 141 -18.61 10.37 2.95
C ARG A 141 -17.97 11.22 4.07
N ARG A 142 -17.43 10.55 5.09
CA ARG A 142 -16.68 11.14 6.21
C ARG A 142 -15.18 10.89 6.05
N GLY A 143 -14.76 10.28 4.94
CA GLY A 143 -13.36 9.99 4.62
C GLY A 143 -12.56 11.26 4.31
N GLU A 144 -11.24 11.14 4.41
CA GLU A 144 -10.29 12.19 4.07
C GLU A 144 -9.04 11.57 3.42
N SER A 145 -8.59 12.15 2.30
CA SER A 145 -7.29 11.82 1.68
C SER A 145 -7.01 10.31 1.56
N TRP A 146 -5.91 9.82 2.15
CA TRP A 146 -5.42 8.45 2.05
C TRP A 146 -6.28 7.40 2.77
N SER A 147 -7.22 7.81 3.64
CA SER A 147 -8.07 6.87 4.38
C SER A 147 -8.92 5.98 3.48
N TYR A 148 -9.10 6.34 2.21
CA TYR A 148 -9.88 5.56 1.25
C TYR A 148 -9.18 4.26 0.80
N LYS A 149 -7.86 4.16 0.87
CA LYS A 149 -7.11 3.05 0.24
C LYS A 149 -7.60 1.66 0.68
N PRO A 150 -7.74 1.34 1.99
CA PRO A 150 -8.32 0.05 2.40
C PRO A 150 -9.74 -0.18 1.88
N PHE A 151 -10.57 0.87 1.82
CA PHE A 151 -11.94 0.76 1.31
C PHE A 151 -11.97 0.49 -0.20
N THR A 152 -11.03 1.02 -0.99
CA THR A 152 -10.95 0.68 -2.43
C THR A 152 -10.66 -0.81 -2.64
N LEU A 153 -9.75 -1.38 -1.84
CA LEU A 153 -9.41 -2.80 -1.87
C LEU A 153 -10.61 -3.67 -1.49
N LEU A 154 -11.37 -3.24 -0.50
CA LEU A 154 -12.58 -3.93 -0.05
C LEU A 154 -13.73 -3.83 -1.06
N ALA A 155 -13.90 -2.67 -1.70
CA ALA A 155 -14.96 -2.43 -2.69
C ALA A 155 -14.75 -3.21 -4.00
N SER A 156 -13.51 -3.54 -4.33
CA SER A 156 -13.18 -4.33 -5.52
C SER A 156 -13.69 -5.76 -5.38
N ASN A 157 -14.20 -6.36 -6.46
CA ASN A 157 -14.58 -7.78 -6.43
C ASN A 157 -13.44 -8.71 -6.88
N PHE A 158 -12.25 -8.19 -7.21
CA PHE A 158 -11.16 -9.05 -7.61
C PHE A 158 -10.66 -9.90 -6.44
N SER A 159 -10.37 -11.18 -6.68
CA SER A 159 -9.70 -12.03 -5.69
C SER A 159 -8.25 -11.60 -5.49
N LYS A 160 -7.51 -11.31 -6.58
CA LYS A 160 -6.15 -10.81 -6.52
C LYS A 160 -6.10 -9.36 -6.99
N ILE A 161 -5.49 -8.50 -6.21
CA ILE A 161 -5.38 -7.07 -6.50
C ILE A 161 -3.90 -6.68 -6.51
N LEU A 162 -3.52 -5.96 -7.56
CA LEU A 162 -2.34 -5.11 -7.59
C LEU A 162 -2.79 -3.71 -7.23
N PHE A 163 -2.51 -3.27 -6.01
CA PHE A 163 -2.81 -1.92 -5.56
C PHE A 163 -1.72 -0.98 -6.05
N MET A 164 -2.09 0.16 -6.62
CA MET A 164 -1.15 1.16 -7.11
C MET A 164 -1.64 2.56 -6.75
N ASP A 165 -0.80 3.37 -6.12
CA ASP A 165 -0.98 4.82 -6.10
C ASP A 165 -0.83 5.38 -7.52
N SER A 166 -1.38 6.57 -7.76
CA SER A 166 -1.48 7.14 -9.10
C SER A 166 -0.15 7.69 -9.65
N ASP A 167 0.84 7.90 -8.79
CA ASP A 167 2.09 8.61 -9.06
C ASP A 167 3.32 7.70 -8.94
N ILE A 168 3.14 6.42 -9.24
CA ILE A 168 4.21 5.45 -9.35
C ILE A 168 4.65 5.24 -10.81
N ALA A 169 5.88 4.76 -10.99
CA ALA A 169 6.39 4.28 -12.27
C ALA A 169 7.16 2.97 -12.07
N PHE A 170 7.13 2.09 -13.07
CA PHE A 170 7.78 0.78 -13.00
C PHE A 170 9.04 0.74 -13.86
N PHE A 171 10.04 -0.03 -13.42
CA PHE A 171 11.21 -0.40 -14.25
C PHE A 171 11.07 -1.80 -14.84
N ARG A 172 10.15 -2.62 -14.30
CA ARG A 172 9.87 -3.98 -14.77
C ARG A 172 8.37 -4.27 -14.69
N PRO A 173 7.86 -5.30 -15.39
CA PRO A 173 6.43 -5.61 -15.37
C PRO A 173 5.89 -5.80 -13.94
N PRO A 174 4.87 -5.04 -13.50
CA PRO A 174 4.35 -5.16 -12.14
C PRO A 174 3.78 -6.54 -11.80
N LEU A 175 3.46 -7.37 -12.81
CA LEU A 175 2.99 -8.74 -12.62
C LEU A 175 4.02 -9.64 -11.95
N GLU A 176 5.32 -9.31 -12.02
CA GLU A 176 6.41 -10.06 -11.36
C GLU A 176 6.15 -10.25 -9.85
N ILE A 177 5.45 -9.32 -9.19
CA ILE A 177 5.09 -9.44 -7.76
C ILE A 177 4.24 -10.69 -7.47
N LEU A 178 3.43 -11.14 -8.43
CA LEU A 178 2.56 -12.32 -8.28
C LEU A 178 3.35 -13.64 -8.39
N GLU A 179 4.54 -13.59 -9.00
CA GLU A 179 5.45 -14.71 -9.16
C GLU A 179 6.34 -14.92 -7.92
N SER A 180 6.39 -13.91 -7.03
CA SER A 180 7.13 -13.98 -5.77
C SER A 180 6.68 -15.18 -4.93
N GLN A 181 7.66 -15.96 -4.47
CA GLN A 181 7.43 -17.01 -3.48
C GLN A 181 6.87 -16.46 -2.17
N ARG A 182 7.24 -15.23 -1.80
CA ARG A 182 6.70 -14.54 -0.62
C ARG A 182 5.22 -14.23 -0.80
N PHE A 183 4.83 -13.72 -1.97
CA PHE A 183 3.42 -13.49 -2.28
C PHE A 183 2.63 -14.80 -2.36
N GLN A 184 3.13 -15.80 -3.08
CA GLN A 184 2.45 -17.09 -3.24
C GLN A 184 2.19 -17.79 -1.90
N LYS A 185 3.15 -17.70 -0.96
CA LYS A 185 3.05 -18.25 0.39
C LYS A 185 2.10 -17.47 1.29
N ASN A 186 2.23 -16.15 1.33
CA ASN A 186 1.54 -15.32 2.33
C ASN A 186 0.26 -14.65 1.81
N LYS A 187 0.01 -14.69 0.50
CA LYS A 187 -1.11 -14.02 -0.17
C LYS A 187 -1.12 -12.49 -0.02
N LEU A 188 -0.06 -11.93 0.54
CA LEU A 188 0.12 -10.52 0.81
C LEU A 188 1.62 -10.20 0.78
N LEU A 189 2.00 -9.22 -0.05
CA LEU A 189 3.39 -8.77 -0.18
C LEU A 189 3.45 -7.25 -0.21
N PHE A 190 4.04 -6.68 0.84
CA PHE A 190 4.25 -5.25 1.03
C PHE A 190 5.67 -4.81 0.65
N TYR A 191 5.89 -3.50 0.52
CA TYR A 191 7.21 -2.89 0.40
C TYR A 191 7.54 -2.12 1.66
N ARG A 192 8.83 -2.06 2.01
CA ARG A 192 9.27 -1.24 3.14
C ARG A 192 9.45 0.19 2.71
N ASP A 193 9.07 1.15 3.56
CA ASP A 193 9.40 2.57 3.36
C ASP A 193 10.92 2.78 3.58
N ARG A 194 11.32 4.03 3.75
CA ARG A 194 12.70 4.44 4.05
C ARG A 194 13.09 3.97 5.43
N LYS A 195 14.34 3.52 5.59
CA LYS A 195 14.92 3.24 6.91
C LYS A 195 15.45 4.55 7.49
N LEU A 196 14.53 5.44 7.84
CA LEU A 196 14.83 6.75 8.43
C LEU A 196 14.42 6.79 9.90
N TRP A 197 15.31 7.31 10.73
CA TRP A 197 14.98 7.86 12.04
C TRP A 197 14.84 9.37 11.92
N VAL A 198 13.66 9.89 12.25
CA VAL A 198 13.38 11.32 12.19
C VAL A 198 13.23 11.87 13.61
N ASP A 199 14.27 12.57 14.09
CA ASP A 199 14.29 13.27 15.39
C ASP A 199 13.49 14.58 15.35
N ASN A 200 12.21 14.54 14.95
CA ASN A 200 11.35 15.73 14.91
C ASN A 200 10.58 15.93 16.23
N GLY A 201 11.28 15.98 17.36
CA GLY A 201 10.81 16.65 18.58
C GLY A 201 9.41 16.27 19.12
N GLY A 202 8.93 15.02 18.96
CA GLY A 202 7.72 14.58 19.68
C GLY A 202 6.93 13.36 19.21
N GLY A 203 7.30 12.64 18.14
CA GLY A 203 6.44 11.52 17.70
C GLY A 203 7.01 10.41 16.82
N GLY A 204 8.31 10.37 16.52
CA GLY A 204 8.90 9.39 15.59
C GLY A 204 8.64 7.92 15.96
N THR A 205 8.48 7.60 17.24
CA THR A 205 8.20 6.24 17.72
C THR A 205 6.77 6.03 18.20
N ASN A 206 5.89 7.03 18.13
CA ASN A 206 4.52 6.90 18.64
C ASN A 206 3.78 5.76 17.96
N GLY A 207 3.99 5.58 16.65
CA GLY A 207 3.42 4.48 15.89
C GLY A 207 3.95 3.12 16.34
N ALA A 208 5.23 3.02 16.67
CA ALA A 208 5.81 1.80 17.24
C ALA A 208 5.28 1.51 18.65
N PHE A 209 5.14 2.53 19.51
CA PHE A 209 4.48 2.37 20.82
C PHE A 209 3.04 1.90 20.65
N LEU A 210 2.29 2.51 19.72
CA LEU A 210 0.93 2.08 19.39
C LEU A 210 0.89 0.62 18.92
N LEU A 211 1.85 0.18 18.11
CA LEU A 211 1.96 -1.23 17.69
C LEU A 211 2.13 -2.17 18.89
N HIS A 212 3.05 -1.84 19.81
CA HIS A 212 3.27 -2.63 21.03
C HIS A 212 2.02 -2.67 21.92
N GLU A 213 1.29 -1.56 22.02
CA GLU A 213 0.03 -1.50 22.76
C GLU A 213 -1.08 -2.34 22.09
N MET A 214 -1.24 -2.19 20.77
CA MET A 214 -2.23 -2.93 19.98
C MET A 214 -1.94 -4.43 19.94
N ASN A 215 -0.66 -4.82 20.02
CA ASN A 215 -0.23 -6.20 19.92
C ASN A 215 0.95 -6.52 20.86
N PRO A 216 0.71 -6.73 22.17
CA PRO A 216 1.76 -6.97 23.15
C PRO A 216 2.54 -8.29 22.96
N HIS A 217 2.06 -9.18 22.10
CA HIS A 217 2.68 -10.48 21.84
C HIS A 217 3.05 -10.66 20.36
N MET A 218 3.66 -9.66 19.72
CA MET A 218 4.02 -9.71 18.29
C MET A 218 4.71 -10.99 17.84
N SER A 219 4.54 -11.34 16.56
CA SER A 219 5.31 -12.39 15.92
C SER A 219 6.81 -12.06 15.95
N ASN A 220 7.67 -13.07 15.93
CA ASN A 220 9.11 -12.86 15.80
C ASN A 220 9.47 -12.08 14.53
N TYR A 221 8.66 -12.21 13.47
CA TYR A 221 8.84 -11.49 12.21
C TYR A 221 8.66 -9.98 12.40
N ALA A 222 7.56 -9.56 13.03
CA ALA A 222 7.30 -8.15 13.32
C ALA A 222 8.25 -7.61 14.39
N TYR A 223 8.42 -8.35 15.50
CA TYR A 223 9.22 -7.91 16.63
C TYR A 223 10.69 -7.66 16.25
N SER A 224 11.26 -8.46 15.36
CA SER A 224 12.65 -8.28 14.89
C SER A 224 12.82 -7.19 13.81
N GLY A 225 11.73 -6.54 13.37
CA GLY A 225 11.76 -5.44 12.42
C GLY A 225 12.29 -4.13 13.03
N ALA A 226 12.85 -3.25 12.18
CA ALA A 226 13.42 -1.98 12.65
C ALA A 226 12.37 -1.10 13.31
N TYR A 227 11.15 -1.07 12.77
CA TYR A 227 10.05 -0.29 13.34
C TYR A 227 9.65 -0.74 14.73
N ALA A 228 9.46 -2.04 14.96
CA ALA A 228 9.10 -2.55 16.29
C ALA A 228 10.23 -2.37 17.32
N GLN A 229 11.49 -2.42 16.87
CA GLN A 229 12.67 -2.19 17.73
C GLN A 229 12.94 -0.70 18.02
N SER A 230 12.31 0.22 17.29
CA SER A 230 12.48 1.67 17.47
C SER A 230 12.16 2.16 18.89
N VAL A 231 11.28 1.48 19.63
CA VAL A 231 10.95 1.81 21.03
C VAL A 231 12.09 1.54 22.01
N PHE A 232 13.08 0.72 21.61
CA PHE A 232 14.22 0.33 22.44
C PHE A 232 15.54 0.90 21.93
N ASP A 233 15.70 1.00 20.61
CA ASP A 233 16.95 1.39 19.96
C ASP A 233 16.68 2.45 18.88
N GLY A 234 16.96 3.71 19.24
CA GLY A 234 16.81 4.85 18.33
C GLY A 234 17.85 4.92 17.21
N ILE A 235 18.94 4.14 17.28
CA ILE A 235 20.02 4.15 16.29
C ILE A 235 19.71 3.15 15.16
N ARG A 236 19.00 2.07 15.47
CA ARG A 236 18.66 1.01 14.49
C ARG A 236 17.20 1.01 14.07
N GLY A 237 16.37 1.82 14.73
CA GLY A 237 14.94 1.93 14.49
C GLY A 237 14.58 2.72 13.23
N THR A 238 13.30 2.72 12.89
CA THR A 238 12.73 3.60 11.87
C THR A 238 11.34 4.06 12.28
N THR A 239 10.91 5.22 11.77
CA THR A 239 9.62 5.85 12.08
C THR A 239 8.49 5.41 11.16
N ASP A 240 8.82 4.78 10.02
CA ASP A 240 7.89 4.33 9.00
C ASP A 240 8.38 2.97 8.48
N GLU A 241 7.50 1.97 8.38
CA GLU A 241 7.90 0.62 7.97
C GLU A 241 7.34 0.26 6.61
N MET A 242 6.10 0.65 6.29
CA MET A 242 5.42 0.18 5.09
C MET A 242 5.24 1.30 4.07
N GLU A 243 5.59 1.01 2.82
CA GLU A 243 5.20 1.84 1.69
C GLU A 243 3.94 1.25 1.03
N SER A 244 2.92 2.11 0.90
CA SER A 244 1.60 1.79 0.37
C SER A 244 1.41 2.16 -1.10
N GLY A 245 2.41 2.73 -1.76
CA GLY A 245 2.36 3.11 -3.18
C GLY A 245 2.16 1.93 -4.14
N PHE A 246 2.67 0.74 -3.82
CA PHE A 246 2.43 -0.48 -4.59
C PHE A 246 2.52 -1.73 -3.72
N PHE A 247 1.52 -2.60 -3.79
CA PHE A 247 1.55 -3.92 -3.16
C PHE A 247 0.55 -4.89 -3.79
N ALA A 248 0.69 -6.18 -3.50
CA ALA A 248 -0.21 -7.22 -3.98
C ALA A 248 -0.93 -7.93 -2.83
N VAL A 249 -2.21 -8.23 -3.08
CA VAL A 249 -3.07 -8.92 -2.11
C VAL A 249 -3.97 -9.95 -2.80
N ASP A 250 -4.13 -11.13 -2.18
CA ASP A 250 -5.10 -12.16 -2.57
C ASP A 250 -6.15 -12.33 -1.48
N LYS A 251 -7.28 -11.65 -1.70
CA LYS A 251 -8.46 -11.61 -0.83
C LYS A 251 -9.26 -12.91 -0.80
N SER A 252 -8.93 -13.89 -1.64
CA SER A 252 -9.55 -15.21 -1.52
C SER A 252 -9.12 -15.93 -0.24
N ASP A 253 -7.97 -15.54 0.34
CA ASP A 253 -7.58 -15.95 1.68
C ASP A 253 -8.36 -15.17 2.75
N THR A 254 -9.05 -15.90 3.63
CA THR A 254 -9.90 -15.30 4.68
C THR A 254 -9.12 -14.42 5.65
N GLY A 255 -7.88 -14.79 5.98
CA GLY A 255 -7.04 -13.99 6.87
C GLY A 255 -6.66 -12.66 6.23
N VAL A 256 -6.23 -12.71 4.97
CA VAL A 256 -5.93 -11.50 4.19
C VAL A 256 -7.16 -10.61 4.04
N PHE A 257 -8.32 -11.18 3.73
CA PHE A 257 -9.59 -10.44 3.65
C PHE A 257 -9.92 -9.71 4.96
N PHE A 258 -9.80 -10.40 6.10
CA PHE A 258 -9.99 -9.79 7.42
C PHE A 258 -8.93 -8.75 7.77
N SER A 259 -7.70 -8.92 7.29
CA SER A 259 -6.64 -7.90 7.46
C SER A 259 -7.01 -6.60 6.77
N LEU A 260 -7.61 -6.67 5.58
CA LEU A 260 -8.11 -5.48 4.88
C LEU A 260 -9.32 -4.85 5.59
N LEU A 261 -10.23 -5.65 6.13
CA LEU A 261 -11.36 -5.15 6.93
C LEU A 261 -10.86 -4.39 8.16
N PHE A 262 -9.88 -4.95 8.87
CA PHE A 262 -9.35 -4.30 10.05
C PHE A 262 -8.46 -3.09 9.69
N ALA A 263 -7.73 -3.11 8.59
CA ALA A 263 -7.07 -1.91 8.06
C ALA A 263 -8.08 -0.80 7.73
N ALA A 264 -9.21 -1.13 7.10
CA ALA A 264 -10.30 -0.18 6.85
C ALA A 264 -10.90 0.37 8.14
N LYS A 265 -11.02 -0.45 9.19
CA LYS A 265 -11.42 0.01 10.53
C LYS A 265 -10.39 0.95 11.15
N LEU A 266 -9.09 0.71 11.01
CA LEU A 266 -8.08 1.67 11.48
C LEU A 266 -8.14 3.01 10.73
N ASN A 267 -8.69 3.02 9.51
CA ASN A 267 -8.86 4.20 8.68
C ASN A 267 -10.28 4.79 8.69
N SER A 268 -11.24 4.19 9.41
CA SER A 268 -12.55 4.80 9.60
C SER A 268 -12.46 6.05 10.48
N LYS A 269 -13.42 6.95 10.34
CA LYS A 269 -13.43 8.28 10.95
C LYS A 269 -13.14 8.24 12.45
N GLU A 270 -13.76 7.31 13.17
CA GLU A 270 -13.62 7.19 14.63
C GLU A 270 -12.19 6.80 15.06
N GLU A 271 -11.56 5.88 14.33
CA GLU A 271 -10.23 5.35 14.70
C GLU A 271 -9.09 6.15 14.08
N ARG A 272 -9.26 6.65 12.85
CA ARG A 272 -8.18 7.33 12.12
C ARG A 272 -7.65 8.55 12.86
N GLU A 273 -8.52 9.25 13.59
CA GLU A 273 -8.13 10.44 14.37
C GLU A 273 -7.12 10.11 15.47
N GLN A 274 -7.14 8.89 16.00
CA GLN A 274 -6.14 8.42 16.96
C GLN A 274 -4.97 7.76 16.25
N PHE A 275 -5.25 6.93 15.24
CA PHE A 275 -4.22 6.21 14.50
C PHE A 275 -3.22 7.18 13.81
N TYR A 276 -3.72 8.24 13.17
CA TYR A 276 -2.90 9.23 12.44
C TYR A 276 -2.18 10.21 13.37
N LYS A 277 -2.47 10.22 14.67
CA LYS A 277 -1.63 10.93 15.66
C LYS A 277 -0.34 10.18 15.96
N ALA A 278 -0.33 8.87 15.75
CA ALA A 278 0.80 8.01 16.03
C ALA A 278 1.55 7.58 14.76
N SER A 279 0.86 7.47 13.63
CA SER A 279 1.41 7.03 12.33
C SER A 279 1.22 8.08 11.25
N TYR A 280 2.06 8.04 10.22
CA TYR A 280 1.97 8.95 9.08
C TYR A 280 0.92 8.45 8.07
N GLY A 281 -0.35 8.63 8.41
CA GLY A 281 -1.47 8.29 7.55
C GLY A 281 -1.82 6.80 7.54
N ASP A 282 -2.18 6.28 6.38
CA ASP A 282 -2.78 4.95 6.24
C ASP A 282 -1.76 3.80 6.21
N LYS A 283 -0.50 4.04 5.80
CA LYS A 283 0.42 2.99 5.37
C LYS A 283 0.62 1.89 6.42
N GLU A 284 0.87 2.31 7.67
CA GLU A 284 1.11 1.40 8.79
C GLU A 284 -0.12 0.53 9.12
N SER A 285 -1.33 1.00 8.80
CA SER A 285 -2.58 0.29 9.13
C SER A 285 -2.67 -1.09 8.50
N PHE A 286 -2.12 -1.29 7.29
CA PHE A 286 -2.21 -2.55 6.56
C PHE A 286 -1.48 -3.68 7.28
N TRP A 287 -0.21 -3.45 7.62
CA TRP A 287 0.59 -4.49 8.27
C TRP A 287 0.30 -4.56 9.77
N PHE A 288 -0.07 -3.45 10.43
CA PHE A 288 -0.57 -3.47 11.81
C PHE A 288 -1.80 -4.37 11.91
N ALA A 289 -2.78 -4.20 11.02
CA ALA A 289 -3.98 -5.02 11.01
C ALA A 289 -3.64 -6.50 10.79
N THR A 290 -2.74 -6.78 9.86
CA THR A 290 -2.34 -8.15 9.52
C THR A 290 -1.62 -8.85 10.68
N GLU A 291 -0.64 -8.18 11.29
CA GLU A 291 0.10 -8.67 12.47
C GLU A 291 -0.83 -8.77 13.69
N ALA A 292 -1.71 -7.79 13.87
CA ALA A 292 -2.74 -7.81 14.89
C ALA A 292 -3.71 -8.96 14.70
N LEU A 293 -3.96 -9.48 13.49
CA LEU A 293 -4.83 -10.65 13.28
C LEU A 293 -4.08 -11.99 13.22
N ARG A 294 -2.76 -12.00 13.36
CA ARG A 294 -1.91 -13.20 13.22
C ARG A 294 -1.99 -13.84 11.83
N VAL A 295 -2.20 -13.01 10.83
CA VAL A 295 -2.22 -13.44 9.43
C VAL A 295 -0.78 -13.37 8.91
N PRO A 296 -0.25 -14.42 8.27
CA PRO A 296 1.09 -14.38 7.68
C PRO A 296 1.18 -13.30 6.59
N TYR A 297 2.29 -12.56 6.57
CA TYR A 297 2.60 -11.55 5.55
C TYR A 297 4.10 -11.48 5.32
N ALA A 298 4.47 -10.84 4.23
CA ALA A 298 5.86 -10.55 3.94
C ALA A 298 6.03 -9.13 3.43
N PHE A 299 7.17 -8.54 3.78
CA PHE A 299 7.72 -7.41 3.07
C PHE A 299 8.75 -7.89 2.04
N ASN A 300 8.90 -7.11 0.97
CA ASN A 300 10.12 -7.11 0.16
C ASN A 300 11.34 -6.97 1.10
N PRO A 301 12.45 -7.69 0.85
CA PRO A 301 13.61 -7.64 1.72
C PRO A 301 14.25 -6.24 1.82
N SER A 302 14.24 -5.46 0.75
CA SER A 302 14.90 -4.14 0.69
C SER A 302 14.02 -3.04 1.29
N TYR A 303 14.67 -2.02 1.86
CA TYR A 303 14.02 -0.75 2.17
C TYR A 303 13.93 0.12 0.92
N GLY A 304 13.08 1.15 0.95
CA GLY A 304 13.00 2.11 -0.13
C GLY A 304 14.31 2.89 -0.27
N GLY A 305 14.90 2.86 -1.46
CA GLY A 305 16.09 3.56 -1.88
C GLY A 305 15.81 4.99 -2.41
N SER A 306 16.72 5.52 -3.21
CA SER A 306 16.58 6.84 -3.85
C SER A 306 16.97 6.75 -5.33
N ILE A 307 16.29 7.49 -6.19
CA ILE A 307 16.64 7.68 -7.61
C ILE A 307 16.65 9.17 -7.89
N GLY A 308 17.77 9.70 -8.39
CA GLY A 308 17.99 11.14 -8.44
C GLY A 308 19.30 11.60 -9.03
N ILE A 309 19.71 12.80 -8.62
CA ILE A 309 20.98 13.40 -8.98
C ILE A 309 22.08 13.05 -7.96
N LYS A 310 23.20 12.50 -8.44
CA LYS A 310 24.40 12.34 -7.62
C LYS A 310 25.05 13.69 -7.28
N GLY A 311 25.29 13.94 -6.00
CA GLY A 311 25.99 15.14 -5.52
C GLY A 311 25.10 16.39 -5.43
N ALA A 312 23.78 16.25 -5.52
CA ALA A 312 22.82 17.33 -5.25
C ALA A 312 22.97 17.91 -3.82
N SER A 313 23.52 17.12 -2.89
CA SER A 313 24.06 17.60 -1.62
C SER A 313 25.41 16.95 -1.30
N SER A 314 26.26 17.68 -0.57
CA SER A 314 27.45 17.12 0.07
C SER A 314 27.05 16.43 1.39
N GLY A 315 27.41 15.15 1.55
CA GLY A 315 27.27 14.48 2.84
C GLY A 315 28.21 15.09 3.90
N GLU A 316 27.82 15.00 5.17
CA GLU A 316 28.60 15.56 6.28
C GLU A 316 29.99 14.94 6.40
N ASN A 317 30.17 13.74 5.82
CA ASN A 317 31.40 12.94 5.84
C ASN A 317 32.21 13.02 4.53
N GLY A 318 31.82 13.87 3.57
CA GLY A 318 32.51 14.00 2.27
C GLY A 318 32.18 12.92 1.23
N TYR A 319 31.28 11.99 1.53
CA TYR A 319 30.77 11.01 0.56
C TYR A 319 29.74 11.65 -0.38
N THR A 320 29.71 11.17 -1.63
CA THR A 320 28.66 11.58 -2.57
C THR A 320 27.33 10.94 -2.19
N GLN A 321 26.25 11.72 -2.28
CA GLN A 321 24.89 11.29 -1.98
C GLN A 321 24.07 11.23 -3.27
N VAL A 322 23.13 10.29 -3.34
CA VAL A 322 22.03 10.33 -4.32
C VAL A 322 20.82 10.88 -3.58
N CYS A 323 20.32 12.01 -4.04
CA CYS A 323 19.19 12.70 -3.43
C CYS A 323 18.14 12.98 -4.48
N GLU A 324 16.88 12.77 -4.13
CA GLU A 324 15.74 13.26 -4.90
C GLU A 324 14.51 13.20 -4.01
N GLY A 325 13.39 13.62 -4.59
CA GLY A 325 12.11 13.22 -4.09
C GLY A 325 11.85 11.70 -4.15
N HIS A 326 12.08 11.08 -5.30
CA HIS A 326 11.50 9.77 -5.62
C HIS A 326 12.03 8.61 -4.77
N LEU A 327 11.12 7.80 -4.24
CA LEU A 327 11.41 6.60 -3.46
C LEU A 327 11.56 5.40 -4.40
N LEU A 328 12.77 4.84 -4.51
CA LEU A 328 13.06 3.70 -5.38
C LEU A 328 12.85 2.38 -4.64
N HIS A 329 12.22 1.39 -5.26
CA HIS A 329 12.11 0.04 -4.73
C HIS A 329 12.72 -0.99 -5.67
N SER A 330 13.38 -1.99 -5.09
CA SER A 330 13.92 -3.13 -5.82
C SER A 330 12.99 -4.34 -5.79
N ASN A 331 13.12 -5.23 -6.76
CA ASN A 331 12.56 -6.59 -6.67
C ASN A 331 13.38 -7.44 -5.69
N GLU A 332 12.99 -8.70 -5.50
CA GLU A 332 13.67 -9.64 -4.59
C GLU A 332 15.07 -10.05 -5.08
N GLN A 333 15.38 -9.77 -6.35
CA GLN A 333 16.68 -9.99 -6.99
C GLN A 333 17.56 -8.72 -6.95
N ASN A 334 17.14 -7.69 -6.21
CA ASN A 334 17.85 -6.42 -6.04
C ASN A 334 18.01 -5.60 -7.34
N GLN A 335 17.07 -5.74 -8.28
CA GLN A 335 16.99 -4.92 -9.49
C GLN A 335 15.99 -3.78 -9.28
N PRO A 336 16.15 -2.61 -9.93
CA PRO A 336 15.14 -1.55 -9.92
C PRO A 336 13.79 -2.13 -10.34
N PHE A 337 12.73 -1.82 -9.59
CA PHE A 337 11.41 -2.39 -9.86
C PHE A 337 10.33 -1.33 -10.02
N TRP A 338 10.24 -0.39 -9.10
CA TRP A 338 9.30 0.72 -9.20
C TRP A 338 9.77 1.92 -8.37
N MET A 339 9.22 3.09 -8.66
CA MET A 339 9.45 4.31 -7.90
C MET A 339 8.13 4.98 -7.54
N HIS A 340 8.11 5.65 -6.39
CA HIS A 340 6.98 6.44 -5.89
C HIS A 340 7.39 7.92 -5.81
N GLY A 341 6.49 8.83 -6.17
CA GLY A 341 6.70 10.25 -5.88
C GLY A 341 6.53 11.22 -7.04
N GLY A 342 5.58 10.98 -7.94
CA GLY A 342 5.36 11.81 -9.11
C GLY A 342 5.73 11.15 -10.44
N SER A 343 5.92 9.83 -10.48
CA SER A 343 6.37 9.10 -11.68
C SER A 343 7.74 9.61 -12.17
N VAL A 344 7.75 10.45 -13.21
CA VAL A 344 8.96 11.10 -13.76
C VAL A 344 8.92 12.63 -13.65
N LEU A 345 7.98 13.16 -12.85
CA LEU A 345 7.71 14.59 -12.71
C LEU A 345 8.51 15.18 -11.52
N GLY A 346 8.93 16.44 -11.64
CA GLY A 346 9.70 17.13 -10.60
C GLY A 346 8.88 17.51 -9.36
N SER A 347 7.54 17.51 -9.45
CA SER A 347 6.65 17.95 -8.37
C SER A 347 5.82 16.82 -7.76
N TRP A 348 6.01 16.64 -6.46
CA TRP A 348 5.21 15.79 -5.58
C TRP A 348 3.74 16.18 -5.45
N TYR A 349 3.38 17.43 -5.78
CA TYR A 349 2.04 17.94 -5.53
C TYR A 349 1.01 17.44 -6.55
N MET A 350 1.46 16.70 -7.57
CA MET A 350 0.63 15.97 -8.55
C MET A 350 -0.40 16.85 -9.28
N THR A 351 -0.35 18.18 -9.14
CA THR A 351 -1.16 19.17 -9.86
C THR A 351 -0.59 19.44 -11.24
N VAL A 352 -0.17 18.37 -11.92
CA VAL A 352 0.34 18.47 -13.28
C VAL A 352 -0.83 18.49 -14.25
N THR A 353 -0.63 19.28 -15.28
CA THR A 353 -1.49 19.50 -16.43
C THR A 353 -0.58 19.48 -17.65
N PRO A 354 -1.10 19.22 -18.85
CA PRO A 354 -0.28 19.21 -20.05
C PRO A 354 0.41 20.56 -20.35
N GLU A 355 -0.06 21.64 -19.72
CA GLU A 355 0.50 22.99 -19.85
C GLU A 355 1.69 23.26 -18.90
N ASN A 356 1.88 22.46 -17.84
CA ASN A 356 2.90 22.69 -16.80
C ASN A 356 3.72 21.44 -16.44
N LEU A 357 4.05 20.62 -17.45
CA LEU A 357 4.93 19.46 -17.26
C LEU A 357 6.34 19.91 -16.91
N ASP A 358 6.78 19.50 -15.73
CA ASP A 358 8.16 19.64 -15.25
C ASP A 358 8.68 18.24 -14.91
N PHE A 359 9.79 17.84 -15.52
CA PHE A 359 10.33 16.49 -15.39
C PHE A 359 11.50 16.49 -14.42
N ALA A 360 11.50 15.53 -13.49
CA ALA A 360 12.62 15.33 -12.58
C ALA A 360 13.86 14.88 -13.35
N GLU A 361 15.04 15.28 -12.89
CA GLU A 361 16.31 14.83 -13.45
C GLU A 361 16.77 13.56 -12.72
N PHE A 362 17.11 12.52 -13.47
CA PHE A 362 17.59 11.26 -12.92
C PHE A 362 18.90 10.89 -13.59
N ASN A 363 19.94 10.60 -12.80
CA ASN A 363 21.20 10.06 -13.32
C ASN A 363 21.75 8.90 -12.49
N TRP A 364 21.34 8.77 -11.22
CA TRP A 364 21.83 7.74 -10.31
C TRP A 364 20.71 7.11 -9.49
N MET A 365 20.92 5.86 -9.11
CA MET A 365 20.10 5.11 -8.16
C MET A 365 20.93 4.73 -6.93
N ALA A 366 20.30 4.70 -5.76
CA ALA A 366 20.83 4.22 -4.52
C ALA A 366 19.87 3.19 -3.90
N PHE A 367 20.35 1.97 -3.70
CA PHE A 367 19.58 0.88 -3.12
C PHE A 367 19.93 0.71 -1.64
N HIS A 368 18.90 0.53 -0.79
CA HIS A 368 19.10 0.29 0.63
C HIS A 368 18.71 -1.15 1.00
N TYR A 369 19.70 -1.96 1.38
CA TYR A 369 19.46 -3.34 1.78
C TYR A 369 19.15 -3.47 3.27
N LYS A 370 18.43 -4.52 3.66
CA LYS A 370 17.94 -4.68 5.04
C LYS A 370 19.03 -4.63 6.12
N TRP A 371 20.20 -5.17 5.80
CA TRP A 371 21.32 -5.33 6.73
C TRP A 371 22.19 -4.07 6.85
N GLU A 372 21.96 -3.05 6.03
CA GLU A 372 22.68 -1.78 6.09
C GLU A 372 22.22 -0.97 7.30
N LEU A 373 23.16 -0.23 7.90
CA LEU A 373 22.85 0.71 8.99
C LEU A 373 22.13 1.93 8.41
N GLN A 374 21.72 2.84 9.28
CA GLN A 374 20.94 4.01 8.86
C GLN A 374 21.81 4.96 7.99
N ASP A 375 21.79 4.73 6.68
CA ASP A 375 22.56 5.49 5.69
C ASP A 375 21.70 6.49 4.91
N GLN A 376 20.41 6.54 5.24
CA GLN A 376 19.45 7.48 4.69
C GLN A 376 19.36 8.70 5.60
N ILE A 377 19.34 9.88 4.99
CA ILE A 377 19.14 11.14 5.67
C ILE A 377 18.07 11.95 4.94
N TRP A 378 17.34 12.76 5.70
CA TRP A 378 16.46 13.77 5.15
C TRP A 378 17.20 15.11 5.08
N LYS A 379 17.43 15.64 3.88
CA LYS A 379 18.19 16.88 3.69
C LYS A 379 17.58 17.71 2.58
N ASP A 380 17.40 19.01 2.84
CA ASP A 380 16.85 19.98 1.88
C ASP A 380 15.52 19.54 1.22
N GLY A 381 14.68 18.83 1.97
CA GLY A 381 13.39 18.32 1.48
C GLY A 381 13.47 17.04 0.63
N MET A 382 14.63 16.42 0.55
CA MET A 382 14.90 15.22 -0.24
C MET A 382 15.31 14.04 0.64
N ASN A 383 15.02 12.83 0.14
CA ASN A 383 15.59 11.60 0.68
C ASN A 383 16.97 11.35 0.04
N CYS A 384 18.01 11.39 0.86
CA CYS A 384 19.38 11.22 0.44
C CYS A 384 19.96 9.93 1.00
N ILE A 385 20.73 9.20 0.18
CA ILE A 385 21.43 7.99 0.62
C ILE A 385 22.94 8.16 0.42
N GLU A 386 23.72 7.96 1.48
CA GLU A 386 25.18 8.01 1.44
C GLU A 386 25.80 6.76 0.83
N GLN A 387 26.87 6.94 0.04
CA GLN A 387 27.63 5.87 -0.63
C GLN A 387 28.45 4.94 0.29
N LYS A 388 28.37 5.08 1.61
CA LYS A 388 29.28 4.39 2.54
C LYS A 388 29.05 2.86 2.60
N THR A 389 27.82 2.44 2.41
CA THR A 389 27.38 1.05 2.65
C THR A 389 26.34 0.59 1.63
N SER A 390 25.60 1.51 1.02
CA SER A 390 24.60 1.24 -0.02
C SER A 390 25.21 1.04 -1.42
N ARG A 391 24.53 0.23 -2.25
CA ARG A 391 24.87 0.15 -3.68
C ARG A 391 24.30 1.36 -4.39
N THR A 392 25.18 2.23 -4.85
CA THR A 392 24.82 3.28 -5.81
C THR A 392 25.30 2.90 -7.20
N ALA A 393 24.50 3.20 -8.20
CA ALA A 393 24.81 2.95 -9.60
C ALA A 393 24.31 4.10 -10.45
N GLU A 394 25.01 4.37 -11.54
CA GLU A 394 24.45 5.14 -12.65
C GLU A 394 23.26 4.37 -13.22
N ILE A 395 22.22 5.10 -13.64
CA ILE A 395 21.05 4.47 -14.28
C ILE A 395 21.50 3.85 -15.60
N ALA A 396 21.20 2.58 -15.86
CA ALA A 396 21.62 1.96 -17.10
C ALA A 396 20.80 2.49 -18.29
N ASP A 397 21.33 2.32 -19.49
CA ASP A 397 20.70 2.82 -20.72
C ASP A 397 19.27 2.31 -20.90
N GLU A 398 18.99 1.06 -20.48
CA GLU A 398 17.65 0.45 -20.56
C GLU A 398 16.65 1.14 -19.61
N GLU A 399 17.04 1.47 -18.37
CA GLU A 399 16.17 2.19 -17.45
C GLU A 399 16.00 3.66 -17.85
N MET A 400 17.05 4.31 -18.37
CA MET A 400 16.95 5.67 -18.89
C MET A 400 16.05 5.75 -20.12
N ALA A 401 16.13 4.78 -21.04
CA ALA A 401 15.23 4.70 -22.19
C ALA A 401 13.76 4.59 -21.76
N LEU A 402 13.49 3.82 -20.70
CA LEU A 402 12.14 3.70 -20.14
C LEU A 402 11.67 5.01 -19.47
N ILE A 403 12.55 5.73 -18.78
CA ILE A 403 12.26 7.06 -18.24
C ILE A 403 11.88 8.04 -19.36
N GLU A 404 12.60 8.03 -20.48
CA GLU A 404 12.23 8.85 -21.64
C GLU A 404 10.89 8.44 -22.26
N GLU A 405 10.60 7.14 -22.35
CA GLU A 405 9.30 6.65 -22.83
C GLU A 405 8.15 7.15 -21.93
N TYR A 406 8.36 7.21 -20.61
CA TYR A 406 7.41 7.83 -19.69
C TYR A 406 7.23 9.33 -19.95
N ARG A 407 8.32 10.06 -20.20
CA ARG A 407 8.28 11.51 -20.50
C ARG A 407 7.52 11.77 -21.80
N ASP A 408 7.77 10.97 -22.84
CA ASP A 408 7.05 11.04 -24.11
C ASP A 408 5.55 10.77 -23.94
N LEU A 409 5.20 9.76 -23.14
CA LEU A 409 3.80 9.47 -22.85
C LEU A 409 3.08 10.63 -22.15
N PHE A 410 3.75 11.35 -21.24
CA PHE A 410 3.20 12.58 -20.65
C PHE A 410 3.02 13.69 -21.69
N ARG A 411 3.98 13.86 -22.62
CA ARG A 411 3.88 14.86 -23.70
C ARG A 411 2.70 14.57 -24.63
N GLU A 412 2.38 13.30 -24.88
CA GLU A 412 1.22 12.91 -25.70
C GLU A 412 -0.12 13.26 -25.04
N LEU A 413 -0.23 13.24 -23.71
CA LEU A 413 -1.46 13.62 -23.01
C LEU A 413 -1.90 15.06 -23.31
N LYS A 414 -0.96 15.91 -23.73
CA LYS A 414 -1.23 17.27 -24.22
C LYS A 414 -1.97 17.31 -25.55
N VAL A 415 -1.73 16.32 -26.40
CA VAL A 415 -2.20 16.32 -27.80
C VAL A 415 -3.62 15.77 -27.93
N VAL A 416 -4.11 15.05 -26.92
CA VAL A 416 -5.38 14.28 -26.96
C VAL A 416 -6.58 15.05 -26.37
N GLN A 417 -6.43 16.33 -26.03
CA GLN A 417 -7.53 17.17 -25.51
C GLN A 417 -8.48 17.67 -26.59
#